data_AF-A0A538KJZ8-F1
#
_entry.id   AF-A0A538KJZ8-F1
#
_cell.length_a   1.000
_cell.length_b   1.000
_cell.length_c   1.000
_cell.angle_alpha   90.00
_cell.angle_beta   90.00
_cell.angle_gamma   90.00
#
_symmetry.space_group_name_H-M   'P 1'
#
loop_
_entity.id
_entity.type
_entity.pdbx_description
1 polymer ?
#
loop_
_entity_poly.entity_id
_entity_poly.type
_entity_poly.pdbx_seq_one_letter_code
_entity_poly.pdbx_strand_id
1 'polypeptide(L)' 'MHPLRRSGHHDLRALHDVSFSVQPGEFFGIVGRNGSGKSTLLKCLAGIYAVDAGRIYVNGRLSTFIELG' A
#
# COMPACT_ATOMS: atom_id res chain seq x y z
N MET A 1 33.40 -24.37 7.65
CA MET A 1 32.22 -24.89 6.94
C MET A 1 31.00 -24.08 7.34
N HIS A 2 30.69 -23.00 6.60
CA HIS A 2 29.53 -22.15 6.90
C HIS A 2 28.32 -22.65 6.09
N PRO A 3 27.19 -23.02 6.68
CA PRO A 3 26.03 -23.42 5.91
C PRO A 3 25.44 -22.17 5.26
N LEU A 4 25.33 -22.18 3.93
CA LEU A 4 24.60 -21.18 3.18
C LEU A 4 23.13 -21.28 3.60
N ARG A 5 22.69 -20.33 4.41
CA ARG A 5 21.29 -20.10 4.76
C ARG A 5 20.57 -19.86 3.44
N ARG A 6 19.87 -20.88 2.91
CA ARG A 6 18.92 -20.69 1.80
C ARG A 6 17.80 -19.80 2.34
N SER A 7 17.93 -18.49 2.13
CA SER A 7 16.82 -17.58 2.35
C SER A 7 15.77 -17.94 1.31
N GLY A 8 14.72 -18.66 1.73
CA GLY A 8 13.52 -18.81 0.92
C GLY A 8 13.04 -17.41 0.54
N HIS A 9 12.82 -17.16 -0.75
CA HIS A 9 12.10 -15.97 -1.18
C HIS A 9 10.64 -16.22 -0.80
N HIS A 10 10.23 -15.72 0.35
CA HIS A 10 8.82 -15.71 0.71
C HIS A 10 8.22 -14.49 0.04
N ASP A 11 7.42 -14.70 -1.01
CA ASP A 11 6.61 -13.64 -1.61
C ASP A 11 5.68 -13.08 -0.53
N LEU A 12 6.01 -11.90 -0.03
CA LEU A 12 5.25 -11.19 0.98
C LEU A 12 4.11 -10.44 0.28
N ARG A 13 2.91 -11.00 0.37
CA ARG A 13 1.70 -10.35 -0.16
C ARG A 13 1.33 -9.15 0.72
N ALA A 14 1.72 -7.96 0.29
CA ALA A 14 1.51 -6.72 1.03
C ALA A 14 0.05 -6.22 1.03
N LEU A 15 -0.67 -6.43 -0.08
CA LEU A 15 -2.08 -6.10 -0.24
C LEU A 15 -2.82 -7.31 -0.81
N HIS A 16 -4.06 -7.51 -0.40
CA HIS A 16 -4.90 -8.60 -0.88
C HIS A 16 -6.35 -8.15 -0.97
N ASP A 17 -6.88 -8.09 -2.19
CA ASP A 17 -8.29 -7.83 -2.47
C ASP A 17 -8.87 -6.59 -1.74
N VAL A 18 -8.16 -5.46 -1.85
CA VAL A 18 -8.56 -4.20 -1.23
C VAL A 18 -9.51 -3.46 -2.16
N SER A 19 -10.74 -3.21 -1.70
CA SER A 19 -11.76 -2.47 -2.45
C SER A 19 -12.44 -1.42 -1.58
N PHE A 20 -12.39 -0.16 -2.01
CA PHE A 20 -13.11 0.95 -1.39
C PHE A 20 -13.30 2.10 -2.39
N SER A 21 -14.22 3.01 -2.10
CA SER A 21 -14.42 4.27 -2.82
C SER A 21 -14.54 5.40 -1.81
N VAL A 22 -13.98 6.57 -2.13
CA VAL A 22 -14.08 7.77 -1.30
C VAL A 22 -14.70 8.86 -2.16
N GLN A 23 -15.82 9.40 -1.71
CA GLN A 23 -16.55 10.46 -2.40
C GLN A 23 -16.00 11.84 -2.04
N PRO A 24 -16.25 12.86 -2.89
CA PRO A 24 -15.91 14.23 -2.55
C PRO A 24 -16.51 14.67 -1.21
N GLY A 25 -15.68 15.22 -0.32
CA GLY A 25 -16.09 15.64 1.02
C GLY A 25 -16.01 14.57 2.10
N GLU A 26 -15.68 13.31 1.75
CA GLU A 26 -15.45 12.26 2.73
C GLU A 26 -14.03 12.29 3.29
N PHE A 27 -13.92 11.92 4.56
CA PHE A 27 -12.66 11.63 5.21
C PHE A 27 -12.55 10.13 5.45
N PHE A 28 -11.40 9.53 5.10
CA PHE A 28 -11.11 8.12 5.36
C PHE A 28 -9.75 7.97 6.03
N GLY A 29 -9.59 6.90 6.81
CA GLY A 29 -8.34 6.58 7.49
C GLY A 29 -7.93 5.13 7.26
N ILE A 30 -6.63 4.87 7.17
CA ILE A 30 -6.05 3.53 7.06
C ILE A 30 -5.31 3.22 8.37
N VAL A 31 -5.77 2.21 9.10
CA VAL A 31 -5.20 1.82 10.40
C VAL A 31 -4.87 0.32 10.41
N GLY A 32 -3.80 -0.06 11.09
CA GLY A 32 -3.33 -1.43 11.13
C GLY A 32 -1.93 -1.55 11.74
N ARG A 33 -1.52 -2.77 12.08
CA ARG A 33 -0.20 -3.05 12.68
C ARG A 33 0.95 -2.75 11.71
N ASN A 34 2.17 -2.64 12.23
CA ASN A 34 3.36 -2.54 11.38
C ASN A 34 3.47 -3.76 10.47
N GLY A 35 3.82 -3.52 9.21
CA GLY A 35 3.86 -4.56 8.17
C GLY A 35 2.51 -4.92 7.54
N SER A 36 1.38 -4.32 7.94
CA SER A 36 0.05 -4.65 7.40
C SER A 36 -0.25 -4.11 5.98
N GLY A 37 0.75 -3.54 5.29
CA GLY A 37 0.59 -3.02 3.93
C GLY A 37 0.12 -1.55 3.80
N LYS A 38 -0.07 -0.81 4.89
CA LYS A 38 -0.57 0.59 4.85
C LYS A 38 0.26 1.51 3.94
N SER A 39 1.57 1.54 4.15
CA SER A 39 2.47 2.36 3.33
C SER A 39 2.52 1.90 1.88
N THR A 40 2.35 0.60 1.63
CA THR A 40 2.25 0.05 0.27
C THR A 40 0.96 0.55 -0.40
N LEU A 41 -0.18 0.49 0.28
CA LEU A 41 -1.46 1.02 -0.23
C LEU A 41 -1.35 2.51 -0.58
N LEU A 42 -0.81 3.32 0.33
CA LEU A 42 -0.62 4.76 0.09
C LEU A 42 0.29 5.03 -1.11
N LYS A 43 1.37 4.26 -1.29
CA LYS A 43 2.26 4.39 -2.45
C LYS A 43 1.58 3.98 -3.77
N CYS A 44 0.72 2.96 -3.77
CA CYS A 44 -0.09 2.61 -4.94
C CYS A 44 -1.09 3.73 -5.27
N LEU A 45 -1.79 4.28 -4.27
CA LEU A 45 -2.71 5.41 -4.48
C LEU A 45 -2.02 6.67 -5.00
N ALA A 46 -0.76 6.90 -4.57
CA ALA A 46 0.08 7.99 -5.06
C ALA A 46 0.67 7.73 -6.46
N GLY A 47 0.47 6.56 -7.05
CA GLY A 47 1.06 6.17 -8.32
C GLY A 47 2.57 5.90 -8.27
N ILE A 48 3.15 5.76 -7.08
CA ILE A 48 4.58 5.44 -6.90
C ILE A 48 4.85 3.98 -7.24
N TYR A 49 3.95 3.07 -6.84
CA TYR A 49 4.01 1.65 -7.18
C TYR A 49 2.87 1.27 -8.11
N ALA A 50 3.19 0.47 -9.13
CA ALA A 50 2.18 -0.21 -9.93
C ALA A 50 1.47 -1.28 -9.08
N VAL A 51 0.18 -1.51 -9.37
CA VAL A 51 -0.56 -2.62 -8.78
C VAL A 51 -0.32 -3.89 -9.57
N ASP A 52 -0.21 -5.03 -8.90
CA ASP A 52 -0.07 -6.34 -9.55
C ASP A 52 -1.37 -6.75 -10.26
N ALA A 53 -2.53 -6.32 -9.73
CA ALA A 53 -3.85 -6.58 -10.28
C ALA A 53 -4.86 -5.50 -9.84
N GLY A 54 -6.01 -5.44 -10.54
CA GLY A 54 -7.07 -4.46 -10.25
C GLY A 54 -6.79 -3.09 -10.86
N ARG A 55 -7.49 -2.07 -10.36
CA ARG A 55 -7.40 -0.69 -10.88
C ARG A 55 -7.56 0.32 -9.75
N ILE A 56 -6.89 1.46 -9.90
CA ILE A 56 -7.01 2.62 -9.01
C ILE A 56 -7.43 3.81 -9.87
N TYR A 57 -8.45 4.54 -9.42
CA TYR A 57 -8.92 5.76 -10.06
C TYR A 57 -8.84 6.90 -9.04
N VAL A 58 -8.14 7.99 -9.38
CA VAL A 58 -8.01 9.18 -8.54
C VAL A 58 -8.41 10.39 -9.36
N ASN A 59 -9.45 11.09 -8.93
CA ASN A 59 -9.89 12.34 -9.54
C ASN A 59 -9.16 13.51 -8.88
N GLY A 60 -8.14 14.05 -9.56
CA GLY A 60 -7.34 15.18 -9.07
C GLY A 60 -5.93 14.78 -8.67
N ARG A 61 -5.30 15.58 -7.80
CA ARG A 61 -3.90 15.38 -7.41
C ARG A 61 -3.84 14.93 -5.95
N LEU A 62 -3.16 13.81 -5.71
CA LEU A 62 -2.83 13.39 -4.35
C LEU A 62 -1.68 14.27 -3.83
N SER A 63 -1.91 15.00 -2.74
CA SER A 63 -0.89 15.79 -2.07
C SER A 63 -0.77 15.31 -0.63
N THR A 64 0.44 14.95 -0.24
CA THR A 64 0.74 14.67 1.17
C THR A 64 0.59 15.97 1.95
N PHE A 65 -0.35 16.01 2.90
CA PHE A 65 -0.57 17.22 3.72
C PHE A 65 0.28 17.17 5.00
N ILE A 66 0.48 15.98 5.59
CA ILE A 66 1.28 15.79 6.81
C ILE A 66 1.91 14.39 6.78
N GLU A 67 3.22 14.32 7.01
CA GLU A 67 3.92 13.08 7.38
C GLU A 67 4.14 13.12 8.91
N LEU A 68 3.44 12.27 9.66
CA LEU A 68 3.70 12.05 11.09
C LEU A 68 4.42 10.71 11.19
N GLY A 69 5.68 10.77 11.64
CA GLY A 69 6.57 9.61 11.80
C GLY A 69 6.04 8.57 12.77
#